data_AF-A0A6I2NNA0-F1
#
_entry.id   AF-A0A6I2NNA0-F1
#
_cell.length_a   1.000
_cell.length_b   1.000
_cell.length_c   1.000
_cell.angle_alpha   90.00
_cell.angle_beta   90.00
_cell.angle_gamma   90.00
#
_symmetry.space_group_name_H-M   'P 1'
#
loop_
_entity.id
_entity.type
_entity.pdbx_description
1 polymer ?
#
loop_
_entity_poly.entity_id
_entity_poly.type
_entity_poly.pdbx_seq_one_letter_code
_entity_poly.pdbx_strand_id
1 'polypeptide(L)'
;MGLKRIKISELTLSDNLKGLYTIGVKLINGVQTSVKVSLEHIQTAYENAVAATKKAETAANSANTAAGSANSAASSANSAATKANTAAGNADKATAAANTATTNANNAATKANTAASNADKAREDLEEIKEAAVTATNSANSAASSANNAATKANKAAGNADTQADRAKEQADNPPKMGDNGNWWKWDEAQKKYVDTGVLAKGGVLYPTFSIDDDDMILYMEFEDEVSDKLIKFDEQTGELYLNVG
;
A
#
# COMPACT_ATOMS: atom_id res chain seq x y z
N MET A 1 125.33 -73.59 -27.50
CA MET A 1 124.81 -72.89 -26.31
C MET A 1 124.15 -73.91 -25.40
N GLY A 2 124.45 -73.91 -24.10
CA GLY A 2 123.85 -74.82 -23.12
C GLY A 2 122.42 -74.44 -22.75
N LEU A 3 121.57 -75.44 -22.52
CA LEU A 3 120.17 -75.24 -22.10
C LEU A 3 120.12 -74.71 -20.66
N LYS A 4 119.55 -73.52 -20.47
CA LYS A 4 119.30 -72.92 -19.14
C LYS A 4 118.01 -73.52 -18.56
N ARG A 5 118.09 -74.15 -17.38
CA ARG A 5 116.92 -74.64 -16.63
C ARG A 5 116.42 -73.54 -15.69
N ILE A 6 115.11 -73.30 -15.65
CA ILE A 6 114.44 -72.30 -14.81
C ILE A 6 113.41 -73.04 -13.95
N LYS A 7 113.24 -72.65 -12.67
CA LYS A 7 112.22 -73.28 -11.82
C LYS A 7 110.82 -72.74 -12.17
N ILE A 8 109.78 -73.56 -12.00
CA ILE A 8 108.38 -73.11 -12.21
C ILE A 8 108.04 -71.90 -11.33
N SER A 9 108.57 -71.85 -10.11
CA SER A 9 108.40 -70.73 -9.18
C SER A 9 109.04 -69.42 -9.65
N GLU A 10 109.93 -69.49 -10.65
CA GLU A 10 110.62 -68.34 -11.24
C GLU A 10 109.96 -67.90 -12.56
N LEU A 11 108.87 -68.56 -12.98
CA LEU A 11 108.08 -68.18 -14.15
C LEU A 11 107.11 -67.05 -13.81
N THR A 12 106.94 -66.12 -14.73
CA THR A 12 105.92 -65.08 -14.64
C THR A 12 104.53 -65.70 -14.74
N LEU A 13 103.62 -65.33 -13.83
CA LEU A 13 102.20 -65.69 -13.93
C LEU A 13 101.59 -65.02 -15.16
N SER A 14 100.68 -65.72 -15.83
CA SER A 14 99.98 -65.16 -16.99
C SER A 14 98.81 -64.29 -16.55
N ASP A 15 98.64 -63.14 -17.21
CA ASP A 15 97.54 -62.21 -16.95
C ASP A 15 96.27 -62.52 -17.75
N ASN A 16 96.36 -63.40 -18.77
CA ASN A 16 95.22 -63.86 -19.56
C ASN A 16 95.49 -65.24 -20.21
N LEU A 17 94.49 -65.80 -20.90
CA LEU A 17 94.57 -67.10 -21.56
C LEU A 17 94.95 -67.02 -23.04
N LYS A 18 95.18 -65.82 -23.60
CA LYS A 18 95.59 -65.65 -25.00
C LYS A 18 97.00 -66.18 -25.23
N GLY A 19 97.17 -66.97 -26.28
CA GLY A 19 98.42 -67.67 -26.55
C GLY A 19 98.79 -68.79 -25.56
N LEU A 20 97.97 -69.06 -24.53
CA LEU A 20 98.15 -70.22 -23.66
C LEU A 20 97.49 -71.46 -24.28
N TYR A 21 98.19 -72.59 -24.18
CA TYR A 21 97.73 -73.86 -24.71
C TYR A 21 97.88 -74.95 -23.67
N THR A 22 96.93 -75.86 -23.67
CA THR A 22 97.02 -77.11 -22.94
C THR A 22 97.08 -78.28 -23.92
N ILE A 23 97.57 -79.43 -23.46
CA ILE A 23 97.61 -80.67 -24.24
C ILE A 23 96.35 -81.46 -23.90
N GLY A 24 95.51 -81.68 -24.91
CA GLY A 24 94.37 -82.58 -24.83
C GLY A 24 94.62 -83.85 -25.63
N VAL A 25 93.64 -84.77 -25.62
CA VAL A 25 93.63 -85.96 -26.47
C VAL A 25 92.33 -85.99 -27.26
N LYS A 26 92.40 -86.32 -28.56
CA LYS A 26 91.23 -86.46 -29.45
C LYS A 26 91.36 -87.75 -30.24
N LEU A 27 90.24 -88.46 -30.42
CA LEU A 27 90.17 -89.60 -31.31
C LEU A 27 90.15 -89.10 -32.76
N ILE A 28 91.15 -89.50 -33.54
CA ILE A 28 91.24 -89.23 -34.98
C ILE A 28 91.34 -90.60 -35.64
N ASN A 29 90.31 -90.97 -36.41
CA ASN A 29 90.21 -92.28 -37.06
C ASN A 29 90.36 -93.47 -36.10
N GLY A 30 89.78 -93.38 -34.89
CA GLY A 30 89.80 -94.45 -33.89
C GLY A 30 91.07 -94.55 -33.03
N VAL A 31 92.07 -93.69 -33.26
CA VAL A 31 93.32 -93.66 -32.46
C VAL A 31 93.34 -92.41 -31.58
N GLN A 32 93.73 -92.58 -30.31
CA GLN A 32 93.87 -91.49 -29.35
C GLN A 32 95.14 -90.68 -29.66
N THR A 33 94.97 -89.44 -30.11
CA THR A 33 96.07 -88.56 -30.54
C THR A 33 96.13 -87.33 -29.65
N SER A 34 97.33 -86.98 -29.18
CA SER A 34 97.57 -85.74 -28.43
C SER A 34 97.40 -84.52 -29.36
N VAL A 35 96.63 -83.54 -28.91
CA VAL A 35 96.32 -82.32 -29.66
C VAL A 35 96.60 -81.08 -28.82
N LYS A 36 97.00 -80.00 -29.49
CA LYS A 36 97.16 -78.68 -28.89
C LYS A 36 95.79 -78.01 -28.76
N VAL A 37 95.40 -77.62 -27.56
CA VAL A 37 94.10 -76.97 -27.28
C VAL A 37 94.34 -75.53 -26.83
N SER A 38 93.81 -74.57 -27.58
CA SER A 38 93.87 -73.15 -27.19
C SER A 38 92.89 -72.88 -26.04
N LEU A 39 93.35 -72.19 -25.00
CA LEU A 39 92.50 -71.75 -23.88
C LEU A 39 91.71 -70.48 -24.19
N GLU A 40 91.93 -69.84 -25.35
CA GLU A 40 91.24 -68.61 -25.76
C GLU A 40 89.72 -68.77 -25.89
N HIS A 41 89.25 -69.96 -26.27
CA HIS A 41 87.82 -70.24 -26.37
C HIS A 41 87.13 -70.19 -24.99
N ILE A 42 87.81 -70.63 -23.93
CA ILE A 42 87.31 -70.59 -22.55
C ILE A 42 87.26 -69.15 -22.07
N GLN A 43 88.32 -68.37 -22.32
CA GLN A 43 88.33 -66.93 -22.01
C GLN A 43 87.18 -66.21 -22.72
N THR A 44 86.99 -66.45 -24.01
CA THR A 44 85.91 -65.84 -24.79
C THR A 44 84.53 -66.20 -24.24
N ALA A 45 84.30 -67.46 -23.88
CA ALA A 45 83.03 -67.90 -23.30
C ALA A 45 82.77 -67.23 -21.94
N TYR A 46 83.79 -67.13 -21.09
CA TYR A 46 83.71 -66.44 -19.80
C TYR A 46 83.41 -64.95 -19.97
N GLU A 47 84.14 -64.25 -20.85
CA GLU A 47 83.93 -62.83 -21.16
C GLU A 47 82.49 -62.59 -21.68
N ASN A 48 81.99 -63.46 -22.55
CA ASN A 48 80.61 -63.40 -23.05
C ASN A 48 79.58 -63.60 -21.93
N ALA A 49 79.80 -64.56 -21.02
CA ALA A 49 78.92 -64.80 -19.88
C ALA A 49 78.89 -63.58 -18.94
N VAL A 50 80.06 -63.01 -18.62
CA VAL A 50 80.17 -61.78 -17.83
C VAL A 50 79.43 -60.63 -18.50
N ALA A 51 79.59 -60.46 -19.82
CA ALA A 51 78.89 -59.42 -20.57
C ALA A 51 77.36 -59.62 -20.56
N ALA A 52 76.88 -60.85 -20.70
CA ALA A 52 75.46 -61.18 -20.61
C ALA A 52 74.89 -60.89 -19.22
N THR A 53 75.60 -61.27 -18.15
CA THR A 53 75.18 -60.98 -16.78
C THR A 53 75.09 -59.48 -16.51
N LYS A 54 76.07 -58.68 -16.96
CA LYS A 54 76.02 -57.22 -16.84
C LYS A 54 74.83 -56.60 -17.58
N LYS A 55 74.49 -57.12 -18.77
CA LYS A 55 73.29 -56.69 -19.51
C LYS A 55 72.02 -57.04 -18.76
N ALA A 56 71.94 -58.25 -18.18
CA ALA A 56 70.78 -58.68 -17.39
C ALA A 56 70.60 -57.83 -16.13
N GLU A 57 71.68 -57.53 -15.41
CA GLU A 57 71.65 -56.65 -14.24
C GLU A 57 71.19 -55.23 -14.61
N THR A 58 71.69 -54.69 -15.72
CA THR A 58 71.26 -53.38 -16.24
C THR A 58 69.75 -53.40 -16.54
N ALA A 59 69.25 -54.44 -17.23
CA ALA A 59 67.84 -54.57 -17.55
C ALA A 59 66.96 -54.71 -16.30
N ALA A 60 67.40 -55.48 -15.30
CA ALA A 60 66.69 -55.63 -14.03
C ALA A 60 66.59 -54.29 -13.27
N ASN A 61 67.68 -53.52 -13.24
CA ASN A 61 67.69 -52.20 -12.62
C ASN A 61 66.77 -51.21 -13.35
N SER A 62 66.75 -51.24 -14.68
CA SER A 62 65.79 -50.44 -15.47
C SER A 62 64.34 -50.85 -15.18
N ALA A 63 64.04 -52.15 -15.08
CA ALA A 63 62.70 -52.64 -14.76
C ALA A 63 62.26 -52.21 -13.35
N ASN A 64 63.15 -52.30 -12.36
CA ASN A 64 62.88 -51.83 -10.99
C ASN A 64 62.59 -50.32 -10.95
N THR A 65 63.35 -49.53 -11.71
CA THR A 65 63.13 -48.07 -11.84
C THR A 65 61.78 -47.76 -12.47
N ALA A 66 61.40 -48.49 -13.52
CA ALA A 66 60.10 -48.35 -14.17
C ALA A 66 58.95 -48.72 -13.22
N ALA A 67 59.08 -49.80 -12.45
CA ALA A 67 58.10 -50.20 -11.45
C ALA A 67 57.93 -49.14 -10.34
N GLY A 68 59.02 -48.56 -9.84
CA GLY A 68 58.98 -47.46 -8.87
C GLY A 68 58.27 -46.22 -9.42
N SER A 69 58.52 -45.89 -10.69
CA SER A 69 57.86 -44.78 -11.39
C SER A 69 56.36 -45.04 -11.56
N ALA A 70 55.97 -46.27 -11.93
CA ALA A 70 54.57 -46.67 -12.05
C ALA A 70 53.83 -46.59 -10.72
N ASN A 71 54.44 -47.04 -9.62
CA ASN A 71 53.87 -46.94 -8.28
C ASN A 71 53.67 -45.48 -7.83
N SER A 72 54.63 -44.62 -8.16
CA SER A 72 54.54 -43.17 -7.87
C SER A 72 53.41 -42.51 -8.66
N ALA A 73 53.25 -42.87 -9.94
CA ALA A 73 52.17 -42.40 -10.79
C ALA A 73 50.79 -42.87 -10.28
N ALA A 74 50.67 -44.14 -9.89
CA ALA A 74 49.44 -44.70 -9.32
C ALA A 74 49.04 -43.98 -8.01
N SER A 75 50.00 -43.73 -7.13
CA SER A 75 49.77 -42.99 -5.87
C SER A 75 49.32 -41.55 -6.12
N SER A 76 49.90 -40.89 -7.12
CA SER A 76 49.52 -39.54 -7.54
C SER A 76 48.10 -39.52 -8.12
N ALA A 77 47.74 -40.50 -8.95
CA ALA A 77 46.40 -40.65 -9.50
C ALA A 77 45.35 -40.88 -8.41
N ASN A 78 45.64 -41.73 -7.41
CA ASN A 78 44.74 -41.97 -6.29
C ASN A 78 44.52 -40.71 -5.43
N SER A 79 45.59 -39.93 -5.22
CA SER A 79 45.51 -38.63 -4.54
C SER A 79 44.65 -37.63 -5.31
N ALA A 80 44.78 -37.58 -6.64
CA ALA A 80 43.95 -36.74 -7.50
C ALA A 80 42.47 -37.17 -7.46
N ALA A 81 42.19 -38.46 -7.51
CA ALA A 81 40.83 -39.00 -7.42
C ALA A 81 40.16 -38.63 -6.08
N THR A 82 40.90 -38.72 -4.96
CA THR A 82 40.40 -38.33 -3.64
C THR A 82 40.05 -36.83 -3.57
N LYS A 83 40.90 -35.97 -4.16
CA LYS A 83 40.63 -34.54 -4.26
C LYS A 83 39.40 -34.25 -5.12
N ALA A 84 39.24 -34.95 -6.25
CA ALA A 84 38.07 -34.82 -7.12
C ALA A 84 36.77 -35.21 -6.40
N ASN A 85 36.78 -36.33 -5.66
CA ASN A 85 35.62 -36.76 -4.86
C ASN A 85 35.25 -35.75 -3.77
N THR A 86 36.26 -35.16 -3.12
CA THR A 86 36.05 -34.10 -2.13
C THR A 86 35.42 -32.86 -2.77
N ALA A 87 35.91 -32.46 -3.95
CA ALA A 87 35.37 -31.33 -4.70
C ALA A 87 33.92 -31.58 -5.13
N ALA A 88 33.59 -32.79 -5.59
CA ALA A 88 32.22 -33.18 -5.93
C ALA A 88 31.28 -33.07 -4.72
N GLY A 89 31.67 -33.62 -3.57
CA GLY A 89 30.87 -33.51 -2.35
C GLY A 89 30.69 -32.07 -1.85
N ASN A 90 31.67 -31.19 -2.07
CA ASN A 90 31.53 -29.76 -1.78
C ASN A 90 30.56 -29.07 -2.76
N ALA A 91 30.57 -29.45 -4.04
CA ALA A 91 29.63 -28.95 -5.03
C ALA A 91 28.19 -29.36 -4.69
N ASP A 92 27.96 -30.60 -4.26
CA ASP A 92 26.63 -31.07 -3.83
C ASP A 92 26.10 -30.27 -2.63
N LYS A 93 26.96 -30.02 -1.63
CA LYS A 93 26.60 -29.17 -0.47
C LYS A 93 26.26 -27.75 -0.88
N ALA A 94 27.03 -27.16 -1.81
CA ALA A 94 26.77 -25.82 -2.33
C ALA A 94 25.41 -25.76 -3.07
N THR A 95 25.09 -26.77 -3.88
CA THR A 95 23.80 -26.90 -4.56
C THR A 95 22.64 -27.00 -3.56
N ALA A 96 22.77 -27.82 -2.52
CA ALA A 96 21.75 -27.94 -1.48
C ALA A 96 21.52 -26.63 -0.71
N ALA A 97 22.60 -25.89 -0.40
CA ALA A 97 22.51 -24.57 0.22
C ALA A 97 21.82 -23.55 -0.70
N ALA A 98 22.15 -23.55 -1.99
CA ALA A 98 21.52 -22.67 -2.98
C ALA A 98 20.01 -22.94 -3.14
N ASN A 99 19.62 -24.21 -3.15
CA ASN A 99 18.20 -24.60 -3.19
C ASN A 99 17.46 -24.11 -1.94
N THR A 100 18.06 -24.26 -0.76
CA THR A 100 17.48 -23.76 0.50
C THR A 100 17.32 -22.24 0.48
N ALA A 101 18.34 -21.51 0.01
CA ALA A 101 18.29 -20.06 -0.14
C ALA A 101 17.16 -19.63 -1.10
N THR A 102 16.99 -20.34 -2.21
CA THR A 102 15.92 -20.10 -3.19
C THR A 102 14.53 -20.29 -2.58
N THR A 103 14.31 -21.38 -1.84
CA THR A 103 13.04 -21.61 -1.13
C THR A 103 12.75 -20.52 -0.12
N ASN A 104 13.75 -20.09 0.66
CA ASN A 104 13.60 -19.01 1.62
C ASN A 104 13.25 -17.67 0.94
N ALA A 105 13.89 -17.35 -0.17
CA ALA A 105 13.59 -16.16 -0.95
C ALA A 105 12.15 -16.18 -1.49
N ASN A 106 11.68 -17.31 -2.01
CA ASN A 106 10.30 -17.47 -2.49
C ASN A 106 9.29 -17.28 -1.35
N ASN A 107 9.54 -17.89 -0.18
CA ASN A 107 8.68 -17.71 0.98
C ASN A 107 8.61 -16.24 1.45
N ALA A 108 9.73 -15.53 1.42
CA ALA A 108 9.78 -14.11 1.74
C ALA A 108 8.98 -13.27 0.73
N ALA A 109 9.11 -13.56 -0.56
CA ALA A 109 8.35 -12.90 -1.62
C ALA A 109 6.84 -13.11 -1.46
N THR A 110 6.40 -14.34 -1.15
CA THR A 110 4.98 -14.62 -0.88
C THR A 110 4.46 -13.80 0.31
N LYS A 111 5.20 -13.74 1.42
CA LYS A 111 4.83 -12.92 2.58
C LYS A 111 4.72 -11.43 2.24
N ALA A 112 5.67 -10.91 1.46
CA ALA A 112 5.64 -9.53 1.01
C ALA A 112 4.42 -9.23 0.13
N ASN A 113 4.07 -10.14 -0.79
CA ASN A 113 2.88 -10.00 -1.64
C ASN A 113 1.59 -10.03 -0.80
N THR A 114 1.47 -10.93 0.18
CA THR A 114 0.32 -10.94 1.10
C THR A 114 0.21 -9.64 1.89
N ALA A 115 1.33 -9.11 2.38
CA ALA A 115 1.33 -7.84 3.09
C ALA A 115 0.90 -6.67 2.19
N ALA A 116 1.34 -6.65 0.94
CA ALA A 116 0.93 -5.66 -0.05
C ALA A 116 -0.59 -5.72 -0.32
N SER A 117 -1.14 -6.91 -0.57
CA SER A 117 -2.58 -7.08 -0.78
C SER A 117 -3.42 -6.66 0.43
N ASN A 118 -2.94 -6.92 1.65
CA ASN A 118 -3.62 -6.46 2.86
C ASN A 118 -3.59 -4.93 3.00
N ALA A 119 -2.47 -4.29 2.62
CA ALA A 119 -2.36 -2.84 2.62
C ALA A 119 -3.29 -2.19 1.59
N ASP A 120 -3.41 -2.78 0.40
CA ASP A 120 -4.34 -2.33 -0.64
C ASP A 120 -5.80 -2.42 -0.16
N LYS A 121 -6.17 -3.51 0.50
CA LYS A 121 -7.51 -3.67 1.09
C LYS A 121 -7.78 -2.62 2.17
N ALA A 122 -6.83 -2.39 3.07
CA ALA A 122 -6.96 -1.37 4.11
C ALA A 122 -7.09 0.05 3.51
N ARG A 123 -6.41 0.33 2.40
CA ARG A 123 -6.54 1.59 1.66
C ARG A 123 -7.94 1.75 1.07
N GLU A 124 -8.50 0.69 0.47
CA GLU A 124 -9.87 0.71 -0.06
C GLU A 124 -10.90 0.97 1.04
N ASP A 125 -10.79 0.28 2.17
CA ASP A 125 -11.66 0.47 3.33
C ASP A 125 -11.59 1.93 3.86
N LEU A 126 -10.39 2.53 3.85
CA LEU A 126 -10.20 3.94 4.25
C LEU A 126 -10.85 4.94 3.28
N GLU A 127 -10.81 4.67 1.98
CA GLU A 127 -11.49 5.53 0.99
C GLU A 127 -13.01 5.47 1.17
N GLU A 128 -13.57 4.29 1.49
CA GLU A 128 -15.01 4.17 1.80
C GLU A 128 -15.39 4.99 3.05
N ILE A 129 -14.59 4.89 4.12
CA ILE A 129 -14.80 5.69 5.34
C ILE A 129 -14.71 7.19 5.03
N LYS A 130 -13.75 7.60 4.21
CA LYS A 130 -13.57 9.00 3.81
C LYS A 130 -14.80 9.53 3.07
N GLU A 131 -15.33 8.78 2.11
CA GLU A 131 -16.54 9.18 1.37
C GLU A 131 -17.78 9.27 2.29
N ALA A 132 -17.92 8.33 3.22
CA ALA A 132 -18.97 8.38 4.25
C ALA A 132 -18.83 9.63 5.14
N ALA A 133 -17.62 9.97 5.56
CA ALA A 133 -17.34 11.16 6.37
C ALA A 133 -17.65 12.47 5.60
N VAL A 134 -17.33 12.53 4.31
CA VAL A 134 -17.67 13.68 3.45
C VAL A 134 -19.19 13.83 3.35
N THR A 135 -19.92 12.73 3.14
CA THR A 135 -21.39 12.73 3.07
C THR A 135 -22.03 13.17 4.39
N ALA A 136 -21.53 12.68 5.52
CA ALA A 136 -21.99 13.08 6.85
C ALA A 136 -21.74 14.57 7.11
N THR A 137 -20.57 15.08 6.73
CA THR A 137 -20.22 16.50 6.86
C THR A 137 -21.15 17.39 6.04
N ASN A 138 -21.41 17.02 4.78
CA ASN A 138 -22.32 17.76 3.91
C ASN A 138 -23.75 17.77 4.49
N SER A 139 -24.22 16.64 5.00
CA SER A 139 -25.54 16.53 5.62
C SER A 139 -25.66 17.42 6.86
N ALA A 140 -24.63 17.45 7.71
CA ALA A 140 -24.59 18.33 8.88
C ALA A 140 -24.61 19.82 8.48
N ASN A 141 -23.86 20.21 7.45
CA ASN A 141 -23.87 21.58 6.93
C ASN A 141 -25.24 22.00 6.39
N SER A 142 -25.93 21.11 5.68
CA SER A 142 -27.29 21.34 5.20
C SER A 142 -28.30 21.49 6.35
N ALA A 143 -28.17 20.65 7.39
CA ALA A 143 -29.00 20.74 8.59
C ALA A 143 -28.78 22.06 9.34
N ALA A 144 -27.51 22.47 9.53
CA ALA A 144 -27.17 23.74 10.16
C ALA A 144 -27.71 24.95 9.38
N SER A 145 -27.60 24.93 8.04
CA SER A 145 -28.15 25.97 7.18
C SER A 145 -29.68 26.08 7.30
N SER A 146 -30.35 24.93 7.37
CA SER A 146 -31.80 24.87 7.56
C SER A 146 -32.23 25.40 8.94
N ALA A 147 -31.49 25.05 10.00
CA ALA A 147 -31.72 25.57 11.34
C ALA A 147 -31.52 27.09 11.41
N ASN A 148 -30.47 27.62 10.78
CA ASN A 148 -30.24 29.07 10.70
C ASN A 148 -31.36 29.81 9.97
N ASN A 149 -31.89 29.22 8.89
CA ASN A 149 -33.04 29.78 8.17
C ASN A 149 -34.30 29.80 9.05
N ALA A 150 -34.57 28.70 9.76
CA ALA A 150 -35.68 28.60 10.70
C ALA A 150 -35.55 29.62 11.84
N ALA A 151 -34.37 29.78 12.43
CA ALA A 151 -34.08 30.78 13.46
C ALA A 151 -34.31 32.21 12.95
N THR A 152 -33.87 32.51 11.72
CA THR A 152 -34.09 33.83 11.10
C THR A 152 -35.59 34.12 10.93
N LYS A 153 -36.37 33.13 10.46
CA LYS A 153 -37.82 33.26 10.33
C LYS A 153 -38.50 33.44 11.69
N ALA A 154 -38.09 32.68 12.70
CA ALA A 154 -38.61 32.80 14.06
C ALA A 154 -38.34 34.18 14.65
N ASN A 155 -37.11 34.70 14.52
CA ASN A 155 -36.74 36.04 14.97
C ASN A 155 -37.58 37.12 14.28
N LYS A 156 -37.83 36.99 12.97
CA LYS A 156 -38.71 37.90 12.23
C LYS A 156 -40.16 37.85 12.74
N ALA A 157 -40.67 36.64 12.99
CA ALA A 157 -42.02 36.46 13.54
C ALA A 157 -42.15 37.07 14.94
N ALA A 158 -41.13 36.89 15.79
CA ALA A 158 -41.07 37.49 17.12
C ALA A 158 -41.10 39.03 17.05
N GLY A 159 -40.24 39.65 16.23
CA GLY A 159 -40.25 41.11 16.07
C GLY A 159 -41.57 41.67 15.51
N ASN A 160 -42.24 40.93 14.62
CA ASN A 160 -43.59 41.28 14.16
C ASN A 160 -44.62 41.19 15.30
N ALA A 161 -44.53 40.18 16.16
CA ALA A 161 -45.41 40.02 17.31
C ALA A 161 -45.21 41.15 18.32
N ASP A 162 -43.95 41.51 18.63
CA ASP A 162 -43.62 42.66 19.49
C ASP A 162 -44.24 43.95 18.94
N THR A 163 -44.11 44.18 17.62
CA THR A 163 -44.73 45.34 16.96
C THR A 163 -46.25 45.35 17.13
N GLN A 164 -46.93 44.21 16.99
CA GLN A 164 -48.38 44.16 17.18
C GLN A 164 -48.78 44.31 18.65
N ALA A 165 -47.98 43.80 19.59
CA ALA A 165 -48.21 43.97 21.02
C ALA A 165 -48.10 45.44 21.42
N ASP A 166 -47.08 46.15 20.93
CA ASP A 166 -46.91 47.59 21.17
C ASP A 166 -48.09 48.40 20.63
N ARG A 167 -48.54 48.09 19.41
CA ARG A 167 -49.74 48.73 18.81
C ARG A 167 -51.01 48.46 19.60
N ALA A 168 -51.23 47.21 20.02
CA ALA A 168 -52.40 46.85 20.82
C ALA A 168 -52.40 47.56 22.18
N LYS A 169 -51.23 47.67 22.81
CA LYS A 169 -51.06 48.44 24.05
C LYS A 169 -51.35 49.92 23.84
N GLU A 170 -50.80 50.53 22.79
CA GLU A 170 -51.03 51.93 22.48
C GLU A 170 -52.52 52.23 22.28
N GLN A 171 -53.24 51.37 21.56
CA GLN A 171 -54.68 51.49 21.37
C GLN A 171 -55.46 51.28 22.68
N ALA A 172 -55.04 50.34 23.53
CA ALA A 172 -55.66 50.10 24.83
C ALA A 172 -55.46 51.27 25.80
N ASP A 173 -54.28 51.90 25.79
CA ASP A 173 -53.96 53.09 26.59
C ASP A 173 -54.69 54.34 26.06
N ASN A 174 -55.16 54.33 24.81
CA ASN A 174 -55.85 55.45 24.15
C ASN A 174 -57.23 55.05 23.58
N PRO A 175 -58.20 54.68 24.44
CA PRO A 175 -59.52 54.26 23.98
C PRO A 175 -60.29 55.40 23.30
N PRO A 176 -61.16 55.10 22.31
CA PRO A 176 -62.03 56.10 21.71
C PRO A 176 -62.83 56.87 22.78
N LYS A 177 -62.99 58.17 22.56
CA LYS A 177 -63.68 59.05 23.51
C LYS A 177 -64.62 60.00 22.78
N MET A 178 -65.62 60.50 23.51
CA MET A 178 -66.44 61.60 23.02
C MET A 178 -65.67 62.92 23.19
N GLY A 179 -65.58 63.71 22.13
CA GLY A 179 -65.03 65.06 22.18
C GLY A 179 -66.07 66.09 22.60
N ASP A 180 -65.61 67.31 22.89
CA ASP A 180 -66.47 68.40 23.37
C ASP A 180 -67.54 68.81 22.35
N ASN A 181 -67.31 68.55 21.06
CA ASN A 181 -68.27 68.76 19.97
C ASN A 181 -69.33 67.66 19.84
N GLY A 182 -69.35 66.68 20.74
CA GLY A 182 -70.31 65.56 20.72
C GLY A 182 -69.98 64.44 19.74
N ASN A 183 -68.87 64.53 18.99
CA ASN A 183 -68.41 63.47 18.08
C ASN A 183 -67.54 62.42 18.79
N TRP A 184 -67.44 61.22 18.22
CA TRP A 184 -66.44 60.22 18.53
C TRP A 184 -65.08 60.68 18.00
N TRP A 185 -64.07 60.64 18.87
CA TRP A 185 -62.67 60.87 18.52
C TRP A 185 -61.91 59.56 18.68
N LYS A 186 -61.09 59.23 17.69
CA LYS A 186 -60.26 58.02 17.69
C LYS A 186 -58.79 58.37 17.79
N TRP A 187 -58.00 57.52 18.42
CA TRP A 187 -56.55 57.67 18.45
C TRP A 187 -55.94 57.39 17.07
N ASP A 188 -55.15 58.31 16.55
CA ASP A 188 -54.34 58.12 15.35
C ASP A 188 -52.92 57.69 15.73
N GLU A 189 -52.59 56.43 15.47
CA GLU A 189 -51.28 55.82 15.78
C GLU A 189 -50.10 56.54 15.10
N ALA A 190 -50.31 57.14 13.92
CA ALA A 190 -49.24 57.78 13.16
C ALA A 190 -48.98 59.20 13.66
N GLN A 191 -50.04 59.93 13.99
CA GLN A 191 -49.98 61.32 14.42
C GLN A 191 -49.86 61.48 15.95
N LYS A 192 -49.99 60.38 16.72
CA LYS A 192 -49.96 60.35 18.18
C LYS A 192 -50.93 61.37 18.81
N LYS A 193 -52.14 61.47 18.26
CA LYS A 193 -53.20 62.36 18.75
C LYS A 193 -54.59 61.79 18.45
N TYR A 194 -55.59 62.26 19.20
CA TYR A 194 -56.98 62.01 18.86
C TYR A 194 -57.39 62.83 17.64
N VAL A 195 -58.06 62.18 16.69
CA VAL A 195 -58.61 62.77 15.48
C VAL A 195 -60.12 62.60 15.52
N ASP A 196 -60.85 63.69 15.26
CA ASP A 196 -62.30 63.68 15.14
C ASP A 196 -62.72 62.77 13.98
N THR A 197 -63.66 61.86 14.24
CA THR A 197 -64.18 60.95 13.21
C THR A 197 -65.31 61.56 12.38
N GLY A 198 -65.92 62.66 12.86
CA GLY A 198 -67.14 63.23 12.30
C GLY A 198 -68.41 62.43 12.61
N VAL A 199 -68.32 61.37 13.44
CA VAL A 199 -69.46 60.53 13.83
C VAL A 199 -69.96 60.98 15.20
N LEU A 200 -71.25 61.26 15.36
CA LEU A 200 -71.85 61.63 16.64
C LEU A 200 -71.74 60.50 17.69
N ALA A 201 -71.32 60.84 18.91
CA ALA A 201 -71.12 59.88 20.00
C ALA A 201 -72.39 59.59 20.80
N LYS A 202 -73.31 60.55 20.85
CA LYS A 202 -74.69 60.28 21.24
C LYS A 202 -75.29 59.49 20.09
N GLY A 203 -75.46 58.18 20.25
CA GLY A 203 -76.27 57.40 19.31
C GLY A 203 -77.58 58.17 19.13
N GLY A 204 -77.87 58.60 17.90
CA GLY A 204 -78.92 59.60 17.66
C GLY A 204 -80.26 59.11 18.19
N VAL A 205 -80.64 59.57 19.38
CA VAL A 205 -82.00 59.35 19.86
C VAL A 205 -82.81 60.51 19.34
N LEU A 206 -83.57 60.24 18.28
CA LEU A 206 -84.51 61.18 17.71
C LEU A 206 -85.71 61.33 18.64
N TYR A 207 -85.85 62.49 19.25
CA TYR A 207 -87.09 62.94 19.88
C TYR A 207 -87.73 64.02 19.00
N PRO A 208 -88.51 63.64 17.97
CA PRO A 208 -89.33 64.61 17.27
C PRO A 208 -90.46 65.06 18.21
N THR A 209 -90.52 66.36 18.48
CA THR A 209 -91.69 66.99 19.08
C THR A 209 -92.59 67.48 17.97
N PHE A 210 -93.87 67.12 18.07
CA PHE A 210 -94.89 67.53 17.13
C PHE A 210 -95.80 68.55 17.81
N SER A 211 -95.91 69.73 17.23
CA SER A 211 -96.86 70.76 17.66
C SER A 211 -97.71 71.18 16.47
N ILE A 212 -98.93 71.61 16.75
CA ILE A 212 -99.78 72.29 15.76
C ILE A 212 -99.87 73.73 16.24
N ASP A 213 -99.54 74.67 15.37
CA ASP A 213 -99.78 76.08 15.68
C ASP A 213 -101.28 76.35 15.51
N ASP A 214 -101.91 76.87 16.57
CA ASP A 214 -103.36 77.11 16.61
C ASP A 214 -103.80 78.23 15.66
N ASP A 215 -102.86 79.08 15.19
CA ASP A 215 -103.16 80.19 14.29
C ASP A 215 -103.21 79.79 12.80
N ASP A 216 -102.36 78.85 12.36
CA ASP A 216 -102.29 78.41 10.96
C ASP A 216 -102.61 76.93 10.73
N MET A 217 -102.82 76.17 11.81
CA MET A 217 -103.14 74.74 11.82
C MET A 217 -102.08 73.86 11.13
N ILE A 218 -100.83 74.32 11.00
CA ILE A 218 -99.72 73.56 10.42
C ILE A 218 -99.07 72.67 11.48
N LEU A 219 -98.74 71.43 11.11
CA LEU A 219 -97.97 70.50 11.94
C LEU A 219 -96.47 70.83 11.84
N TYR A 220 -95.88 71.27 12.93
CA TYR A 220 -94.45 71.47 13.08
C TYR A 220 -93.80 70.24 13.70
N MET A 221 -92.71 69.79 13.10
CA MET A 221 -91.81 68.78 13.65
C MET A 221 -90.51 69.47 14.02
N GLU A 222 -90.21 69.51 15.31
CA GLU A 222 -88.98 70.08 15.85
C GLU A 222 -88.14 68.99 16.50
N PHE A 223 -86.83 69.12 16.37
CA PHE A 223 -85.86 68.24 17.00
C PHE A 223 -85.09 69.03 18.05
N GLU A 224 -84.84 68.41 19.22
CA GLU A 224 -84.03 69.05 20.27
C GLU A 224 -82.58 69.30 19.84
N ASP A 225 -82.07 68.47 18.92
CA ASP A 225 -80.73 68.57 18.35
C ASP A 225 -80.79 68.87 16.84
N GLU A 226 -79.76 69.50 16.29
CA GLU A 226 -79.65 69.79 14.85
C GLU A 226 -79.59 68.47 14.05
N VAL A 227 -80.58 68.27 13.16
CA VAL A 227 -80.68 67.08 12.29
C VAL A 227 -80.33 67.41 10.85
N SER A 228 -79.90 66.41 10.08
CA SER A 228 -79.67 66.58 8.65
C SER A 228 -80.97 66.93 7.91
N ASP A 229 -80.88 67.89 7.00
CA ASP A 229 -81.91 68.27 6.02
C ASP A 229 -82.41 67.12 5.13
N LYS A 230 -81.69 66.00 5.06
CA LYS A 230 -82.07 64.79 4.30
C LYS A 230 -82.65 63.67 5.14
N LEU A 231 -82.79 63.87 6.45
CA LEU A 231 -83.24 62.87 7.40
C LEU A 231 -84.74 62.57 7.27
N ILE A 232 -85.53 63.57 6.87
CA ILE A 232 -86.97 63.45 6.73
C ILE A 232 -87.36 63.74 5.28
N LYS A 233 -88.23 62.89 4.73
CA LYS A 233 -88.85 63.12 3.43
C LYS A 233 -90.37 63.13 3.59
N PHE A 234 -91.01 64.21 3.15
CA PHE A 234 -92.46 64.28 3.04
C PHE A 234 -92.90 63.85 1.65
N ASP A 235 -93.87 62.94 1.58
CA ASP A 235 -94.54 62.60 0.33
C ASP A 235 -95.84 63.41 0.22
N GLU A 236 -95.80 64.43 -0.63
CA GLU A 236 -96.92 65.34 -0.87
C GLU A 236 -98.16 64.64 -1.45
N GLN A 237 -98.03 63.45 -2.07
CA GLN A 237 -99.17 62.73 -2.66
C GLN A 237 -99.94 61.90 -1.65
N THR A 238 -99.24 61.28 -0.69
CA THR A 238 -99.84 60.38 0.30
C THR A 238 -100.05 61.07 1.65
N GLY A 239 -99.38 62.20 1.89
CA GLY A 239 -99.38 62.90 3.17
C GLY A 239 -98.52 62.19 4.23
N GLU A 240 -97.71 61.20 3.83
CA GLU A 240 -96.87 60.42 4.73
C GLU A 240 -95.48 61.04 4.91
N LEU A 241 -94.95 60.91 6.13
CA LEU A 241 -93.64 61.43 6.53
C LEU A 241 -92.69 60.25 6.76
N TYR A 242 -91.57 60.22 6.04
CA TYR A 242 -90.62 59.12 6.08
C TYR A 242 -89.31 59.54 6.75
N LEU A 243 -88.82 58.69 7.64
CA LEU A 243 -87.46 58.76 8.18
C LEU A 243 -86.50 58.06 7.22
N ASN A 244 -85.53 58.81 6.70
CA ASN A 244 -84.48 58.32 5.84
C ASN A 244 -83.36 57.72 6.69
N VAL A 245 -83.58 56.49 7.14
CA VAL A 245 -82.56 55.67 7.81
C VAL A 245 -81.64 55.07 6.74
N GLY A 246 -80.60 55.82 6.39
CA GLY A 246 -79.51 55.35 5.53
C GLY A 246 -78.67 54.25 6.18
#